data_AF-B9T4F3-F1
#
_entry.id   AF-B9T4F3-F1
#
_cell.length_a   1.000
_cell.length_b   1.000
_cell.length_c   1.000
_cell.angle_alpha   90.00
_cell.angle_beta   90.00
_cell.angle_gamma   90.00
#
_symmetry.space_group_name_H-M   'P 1'
#
loop_
_entity.id
_entity.type
_entity.pdbx_description
1 polymer ?
#
loop_
_entity_poly.entity_id
_entity_poly.type
_entity_poly.pdbx_seq_one_letter_code
_entity_poly.pdbx_strand_id
1 'polypeptide(L)' 'MTPLAIQYRKMVKRGNQAAAKVLVQWSGLLPEEARWEFLYDLEQRFPAFNLVNKVA' A
#
# COMPACT_ATOMS: atom_id res chain seq x y z
N MET A 1 0.98 1.97 13.97
CA MET A 1 0.30 2.78 12.95
C MET A 1 -0.57 1.88 12.09
N THR A 2 -1.75 2.34 11.68
CA THR A 2 -2.68 1.63 10.80
C THR A 2 -2.74 2.32 9.44
N PRO A 3 -2.88 1.58 8.34
CA PRO A 3 -3.00 2.17 7.03
C PRO A 3 -4.39 2.84 6.88
N LEU A 4 -4.43 4.02 6.26
CA LEU A 4 -5.65 4.82 6.11
C LEU A 4 -6.17 4.81 4.66
N ALA A 5 -5.27 5.04 3.71
CA ALA A 5 -5.59 5.14 2.29
C ALA A 5 -4.40 4.70 1.43
N ILE A 6 -4.71 4.22 0.23
CA ILE A 6 -3.74 4.11 -0.85
C ILE A 6 -3.86 5.37 -1.68
N GLN A 7 -2.77 6.11 -1.82
CA GLN A 7 -2.72 7.32 -2.65
C GLN A 7 -2.34 6.99 -4.09
N TYR A 8 -1.54 5.94 -4.29
CA TYR A 8 -1.02 5.58 -5.60
C TYR A 8 -0.64 4.10 -5.69
N ARG A 9 -0.66 3.54 -6.90
CA ARG A 9 -0.25 2.15 -7.19
C ARG A 9 0.66 2.10 -8.42
N LYS A 10 1.73 1.28 -8.35
CA LYS A 10 2.56 0.93 -9.51
C LYS A 10 2.93 -0.54 -9.55
N MET A 11 3.25 -1.00 -10.74
CA MET A 11 3.92 -2.27 -10.95
C MET A 11 5.44 -2.08 -10.86
N VAL A 12 6.10 -3.02 -10.20
CA VAL A 12 7.56 -3.09 -10.09
C VAL A 12 8.03 -4.52 -10.32
N LYS A 13 9.31 -4.70 -10.60
CA LYS A 13 9.95 -6.03 -10.60
C LYS A 13 10.41 -6.35 -9.17
N ARG A 14 9.95 -7.48 -8.61
CA ARG A 14 10.41 -8.04 -7.33
C ARG A 14 11.03 -9.41 -7.62
N GLY A 15 12.35 -9.50 -7.57
CA GLY A 15 13.06 -10.68 -8.05
C GLY A 15 12.82 -10.88 -9.55
N ASN A 16 12.32 -12.05 -9.97
CA ASN A 16 11.98 -12.32 -11.36
C ASN A 16 10.47 -12.24 -11.67
N GLN A 17 9.69 -11.59 -10.79
CA GLN A 17 8.24 -11.49 -10.92
C GLN A 17 7.79 -10.03 -10.94
N ALA A 18 6.68 -9.76 -11.63
CA ALA A 18 5.99 -8.48 -11.54
C ALA A 18 5.18 -8.45 -10.24
N ALA A 19 5.30 -7.37 -9.47
CA ALA A 19 4.62 -7.17 -8.20
C ALA A 19 4.03 -5.76 -8.11
N ALA A 20 2.94 -5.60 -7.37
CA ALA A 20 2.37 -4.28 -7.10
C ALA A 20 2.99 -3.66 -5.84
N LYS A 21 3.37 -2.38 -5.93
CA LYS A 21 3.59 -1.52 -4.77
C LYS A 21 2.52 -0.45 -4.69
N VAL A 22 2.16 -0.09 -3.46
CA VAL A 22 1.18 0.96 -3.16
C VAL A 22 1.78 1.99 -2.23
N LEU A 23 1.48 3.26 -2.47
CA LEU A 23 1.84 4.37 -1.60
C LEU A 23 0.74 4.51 -0.55
N VAL A 24 1.08 4.19 0.69
CA VAL A 24 0.13 4.08 1.80
C VAL A 24 0.27 5.28 2.73
N GLN A 25 -0.84 5.97 2.98
CA GLN A 25 -0.95 6.92 4.06
C GLN A 25 -1.17 6.19 5.39
N TRP A 26 -0.46 6.61 6.44
CA TRP A 26 -0.50 5.98 7.75
C TRP A 26 -1.13 6.89 8.80
N SER A 27 -1.80 6.27 9.78
CA SER A 27 -2.30 6.98 10.95
C SER A 27 -1.16 7.67 11.71
N GLY A 28 -1.34 8.95 12.05
CA GLY A 28 -0.37 9.71 12.83
C GLY A 28 0.84 10.22 12.03
N LEU A 29 0.84 10.05 10.70
CA LEU A 29 1.78 10.69 9.78
C LEU A 29 1.02 11.62 8.83
N LEU A 30 1.72 12.63 8.31
CA LEU A 30 1.16 13.51 7.29
C LEU A 30 0.97 12.76 5.95
N PRO A 31 0.04 13.19 5.09
CA PRO A 31 -0.15 12.58 3.77
C PRO A 31 1.12 12.50 2.92
N GLU A 32 2.02 13.48 3.04
CA GLU A 32 3.29 13.58 2.32
C GLU A 32 4.32 12.55 2.82
N GLU A 33 4.13 12.03 4.03
CA GLU A 33 4.97 10.98 4.64
C GLU A 33 4.48 9.56 4.30
N ALA A 34 3.60 9.44 3.30
CA ALA A 34 3.14 8.16 2.81
C ALA A 34 4.31 7.27 2.36
N ARG A 35 4.19 5.96 2.57
CA ARG A 35 5.27 5.00 2.35
C ARG A 35 4.90 3.94 1.33
N TRP A 36 5.89 3.53 0.54
CA TRP A 36 5.73 2.47 -0.46
C TRP A 36 5.82 1.08 0.17
N GLU A 37 4.71 0.36 0.14
CA GLU A 37 4.63 -1.03 0.60
C GLU A 37 4.35 -1.98 -0.56
N PHE A 38 4.75 -3.24 -0.45
CA PHE A 38 4.29 -4.28 -1.37
C PHE A 38 2.83 -4.61 -1.03
N LEU A 39 1.98 -4.64 -2.07
CA LEU A 39 0.54 -4.83 -1.89
C LEU A 39 0.24 -6.14 -1.17
N TYR A 40 0.83 -7.24 -1.63
CA TYR A 40 0.66 -8.56 -1.03
C TYR A 40 1.05 -8.58 0.45
N ASP A 41 2.23 -8.03 0.79
CA ASP A 41 2.72 -8.00 2.17
C ASP A 41 1.81 -7.14 3.05
N LEU A 42 1.25 -6.06 2.51
CA LEU A 42 0.30 -5.17 3.20
C LEU A 42 -1.04 -5.87 3.48
N GLU A 43 -1.58 -6.61 2.53
CA GLU A 43 -2.83 -7.39 2.67
C GLU A 43 -2.71 -8.45 3.77
N GLN A 44 -1.58 -9.15 3.82
CA GLN A 44 -1.31 -10.15 4.85
C GLN A 44 -1.20 -9.53 6.24
N ARG A 45 -0.57 -8.35 6.35
CA ARG A 45 -0.38 -7.64 7.63
C ARG A 45 -1.64 -6.95 8.11
N PHE A 46 -2.48 -6.45 7.20
CA PHE A 46 -3.69 -5.68 7.50
C PHE A 46 -4.89 -6.21 6.72
N PRO A 47 -5.36 -7.44 7.01
CA PRO A 47 -6.43 -8.08 6.24
C PRO A 47 -7.77 -7.33 6.31
N ALA A 48 -8.00 -6.57 7.39
CA ALA A 48 -9.18 -5.71 7.55
C ALA A 48 -9.11 -4.42 6.73
N PHE A 49 -7.92 -4.04 6.24
CA PHE A 49 -7.74 -2.90 5.35
C PHE A 49 -8.13 -3.33 3.94
N ASN A 50 -9.43 -3.38 3.63
CA ASN A 50 -9.95 -3.86 2.36
C ASN A 50 -9.45 -2.99 1.18
N LEU A 51 -8.46 -3.50 0.44
CA LEU A 51 -7.72 -2.76 -0.60
C LEU A 51 -8.38 -2.78 -1.98
N VAL A 52 -9.42 -3.59 -2.15
CA VAL A 52 -10.00 -3.91 -3.46
C VAL A 52 -10.60 -2.70 -4.17
N ASN A 53 -10.95 -1.61 -3.46
CA ASN A 53 -11.64 -0.45 -4.04
C ASN A 53 -11.09 0.92 -3.63
N LYS A 54 -9.84 1.04 -3.18
CA LYS A 54 -9.23 2.32 -2.78
C LYS A 54 -8.22 2.84 -3.81
N VAL A 55 -8.62 2.87 -5.07
CA VAL A 55 -7.92 3.65 -6.10
C VAL A 55 -8.87 4.80 -6.44
N ALA A 56 -8.51 6.01 -6.03
CA ALA A 56 -9.22 7.22 -6.45
C ALA A 56 -8.92 7.53 -7.91
#